data_AF-A0AAV3URX2-F1
#
_entry.id   AF-A0AAV3URX2-F1
#
_cell.length_a   1.000
_cell.length_b   1.000
_cell.length_c   1.000
_cell.angle_alpha   90.00
_cell.angle_beta   90.00
_cell.angle_gamma   90.00
#
_symmetry.space_group_name_H-M   'P 1'
#
loop_
_entity.id
_entity.type
_entity.pdbx_description
1 polymer ?
#
loop_
_entity_poly.entity_id
_entity_poly.type
_entity_poly.pdbx_seq_one_letter_code
_entity_poly.pdbx_strand_id
1 'polypeptide(L)'
;MNEASHQRLVWTDDDFHHPPDWLSQLHQDYNRNGPVTELPFFIGEDTLALLLEPAYAFGGTLGVYLGDIVWGGAVMFERTDLNEPAFLGNLQQTISDDGLLTEYLDVTPLRRVRTVPIGGSFRQTLERHTRFSQIVRYHDPKGFAIMCFTSAITLAACLLFPIPALVLLTLLHITIYLSVGVKRWTALLAYPSALVQLPLFLYGVSRKSFVWAGRRYEWRSKFDVAVSEN
;
A
#
# COMPACT_ATOMS: atom_id res chain seq x y z
N MET A 1 11.25 10.43 -14.80
CA MET A 1 12.70 10.13 -14.65
C MET A 1 13.54 10.72 -15.78
N ASN A 2 13.19 10.55 -17.06
CA ASN A 2 13.99 11.08 -18.19
C ASN A 2 14.32 12.58 -18.09
N GLU A 3 13.37 13.39 -17.60
CA GLU A 3 13.55 14.85 -17.47
C GLU A 3 14.34 15.28 -16.22
N ALA A 4 14.58 14.37 -15.27
CA ALA A 4 15.29 14.73 -14.03
C ALA A 4 16.81 14.79 -14.30
N SER A 5 17.46 15.90 -13.97
CA SER A 5 18.90 16.08 -14.20
C SER A 5 19.80 15.48 -13.10
N HIS A 6 19.22 15.09 -11.96
CA HIS A 6 19.96 14.62 -10.80
C HIS A 6 20.01 13.09 -10.76
N GLN A 7 21.08 12.55 -10.16
CA GLN A 7 21.25 11.11 -9.95
C GLN A 7 20.36 10.58 -8.85
N ARG A 8 20.22 11.36 -7.76
CA ARG A 8 19.32 11.03 -6.67
C ARG A 8 17.92 11.54 -6.98
N LEU A 9 16.96 10.64 -6.87
CA LEU A 9 15.56 10.85 -7.16
C LEU A 9 14.76 10.66 -5.88
N VAL A 10 13.69 11.44 -5.75
CA VAL A 10 12.67 11.27 -4.72
C VAL A 10 11.33 11.18 -5.41
N TRP A 11 10.56 10.16 -5.07
CA TRP A 11 9.17 10.04 -5.50
C TRP A 11 8.26 10.33 -4.32
N THR A 12 7.19 11.07 -4.59
CA THR A 12 6.22 11.40 -3.57
C THR A 12 4.84 11.70 -4.11
N ASP A 13 3.84 11.38 -3.31
CA ASP A 13 2.46 11.75 -3.56
C ASP A 13 2.21 13.20 -3.10
N ASP A 14 1.26 13.88 -3.74
CA ASP A 14 0.87 15.26 -3.43
C ASP A 14 -0.25 15.36 -2.38
N ASP A 15 -0.71 14.22 -1.85
CA ASP A 15 -1.90 14.11 -1.02
C ASP A 15 -1.62 14.04 0.49
N PHE A 16 -0.37 14.19 0.93
CA PHE A 16 -0.01 14.28 2.34
C PHE A 16 1.03 15.37 2.65
N HIS A 17 1.16 15.71 3.93
CA HIS A 17 2.04 16.79 4.37
C HIS A 17 3.51 16.36 4.47
N HIS A 18 4.39 17.12 3.81
CA HIS A 18 5.84 17.05 3.97
C HIS A 18 6.35 18.15 4.93
N PRO A 19 7.02 17.80 6.03
CA PRO A 19 7.70 18.78 6.88
C PRO A 19 8.78 19.57 6.12
N PRO A 20 9.11 20.81 6.53
CA PRO A 20 10.08 21.65 5.82
C PRO A 20 11.48 21.03 5.66
N ASP A 21 11.89 20.17 6.59
CA ASP A 21 13.18 19.48 6.62
C ASP A 21 13.13 18.05 6.05
N TRP A 22 11.99 17.63 5.51
CA TRP A 22 11.73 16.26 5.06
C TRP A 22 12.76 15.75 4.05
N LEU A 23 13.03 16.54 3.01
CA LEU A 23 13.98 16.16 1.98
C LEU A 23 15.40 16.02 2.54
N SER A 24 15.81 16.94 3.42
CA SER A 24 17.12 16.89 4.08
C SER A 24 17.25 15.65 4.97
N GLN A 25 16.19 15.27 5.70
CA GLN A 25 16.17 14.04 6.48
C GLN A 25 16.27 12.81 5.58
N LEU A 26 15.48 12.72 4.50
CA LEU A 26 15.57 11.60 3.56
C LEU A 26 16.96 11.45 2.94
N HIS A 27 17.65 12.55 2.62
CA HIS A 27 19.04 12.50 2.16
C HIS A 27 19.98 11.88 3.19
N GLN A 28 19.82 12.23 4.47
CA GLN A 28 20.62 11.65 5.56
C GLN A 28 20.31 10.17 5.74
N ASP A 29 19.04 9.79 5.69
CA ASP A 29 18.60 8.41 5.77
C ASP A 29 19.15 7.58 4.62
N TYR A 30 19.13 8.12 3.39
CA TYR A 30 19.72 7.48 2.23
C TYR A 30 21.22 7.29 2.39
N ASN A 31 21.95 8.34 2.79
CA ASN A 31 23.41 8.26 2.97
C ASN A 31 23.82 7.20 4.01
N ARG A 32 22.93 6.88 4.96
CA ARG A 32 23.16 5.89 6.00
C ARG A 32 22.80 4.47 5.54
N ASN A 33 21.73 4.30 4.77
CA ASN A 33 21.13 2.99 4.53
C ASN A 33 21.08 2.57 3.04
N GLY A 34 21.47 3.43 2.11
CA GLY A 34 21.18 3.26 0.67
C GLY A 34 19.74 3.69 0.35
N PRO A 35 19.06 3.10 -0.65
CA PRO A 35 17.67 3.41 -0.94
C PRO A 35 16.76 3.33 0.30
N VAL A 36 15.87 4.29 0.47
CA VAL A 36 14.96 4.36 1.63
C VAL A 36 13.53 4.67 1.22
N THR A 37 12.58 4.11 1.96
CA THR A 37 11.14 4.40 1.82
C THR A 37 10.55 4.71 3.18
N GLU A 38 9.64 5.67 3.27
CA GLU A 38 8.82 5.87 4.49
C GLU A 38 7.57 4.97 4.43
N LEU A 39 6.73 5.02 5.47
CA LEU A 39 5.55 4.17 5.57
C LEU A 39 4.25 4.98 5.46
N PRO A 40 3.26 4.55 4.66
CA PRO A 40 1.95 5.17 4.68
C PRO A 40 1.15 4.68 5.89
N PHE A 41 0.28 5.53 6.42
CA PHE A 41 -0.83 5.16 7.26
C PHE A 41 -2.08 5.84 6.73
N PHE A 42 -2.99 5.04 6.17
CA PHE A 42 -4.17 5.58 5.50
C PHE A 42 -5.26 5.99 6.49
N ILE A 43 -5.82 7.17 6.30
CA ILE A 43 -6.85 7.79 7.14
C ILE A 43 -8.13 7.88 6.33
N GLY A 44 -9.17 7.17 6.76
CA GLY A 44 -10.44 7.10 6.05
C GLY A 44 -11.31 8.35 6.22
N GLU A 45 -11.86 8.84 5.11
CA GLU A 45 -12.79 9.97 5.04
C GLU A 45 -14.24 9.53 4.71
N ASP A 46 -14.44 8.26 4.38
CA ASP A 46 -15.76 7.65 4.21
C ASP A 46 -15.92 6.37 5.04
N THR A 47 -17.14 5.85 5.11
CA THR A 47 -17.48 4.71 5.98
C THR A 47 -16.73 3.43 5.63
N LEU A 48 -16.49 3.15 4.35
CA LEU A 48 -15.73 1.98 3.93
C LEU A 48 -14.24 2.19 4.22
N ALA A 49 -13.72 3.40 4.00
CA ALA A 49 -12.32 3.72 4.28
C ALA A 49 -12.01 3.58 5.78
N LEU A 50 -12.88 4.12 6.64
CA LEU A 50 -12.79 3.97 8.10
C LEU A 50 -12.80 2.51 8.53
N LEU A 51 -13.71 1.71 7.97
CA LEU A 51 -13.80 0.26 8.23
C LEU A 51 -12.51 -0.47 7.83
N LEU A 52 -11.85 -0.05 6.75
CA LEU A 52 -10.67 -0.71 6.20
C LEU A 52 -9.33 -0.17 6.73
N GLU A 53 -9.30 0.90 7.54
CA GLU A 53 -8.06 1.39 8.16
C GLU A 53 -7.25 0.28 8.86
N PRO A 54 -7.85 -0.67 9.62
CA PRO A 54 -7.11 -1.77 10.23
C PRO A 54 -6.41 -2.66 9.19
N ALA A 55 -7.12 -3.05 8.13
CA ALA A 55 -6.56 -3.86 7.04
C ALA A 55 -5.44 -3.13 6.30
N TYR A 56 -5.60 -1.82 6.06
CA TYR A 56 -4.57 -1.00 5.43
C TYR A 56 -3.36 -0.76 6.34
N ALA A 57 -3.53 -0.63 7.65
CA ALA A 57 -2.40 -0.58 8.58
C ALA A 57 -1.65 -1.92 8.63
N PHE A 58 -2.35 -3.04 8.59
CA PHE A 58 -1.72 -4.36 8.56
C PHE A 58 -0.96 -4.62 7.25
N GLY A 59 -1.62 -4.45 6.10
CA GLY A 59 -1.01 -4.73 4.80
C GLY A 59 -0.13 -3.59 4.26
N GLY A 60 -0.65 -2.37 4.30
CA GLY A 60 -0.02 -1.18 3.70
C GLY A 60 1.00 -0.46 4.57
N THR A 61 0.95 -0.62 5.90
CA THR A 61 1.98 -0.04 6.80
C THR A 61 2.94 -1.11 7.30
N LEU A 62 2.42 -2.12 8.02
CA LEU A 62 3.24 -3.16 8.61
C LEU A 62 3.80 -4.10 7.54
N GLY A 63 2.99 -4.49 6.55
CA GLY A 63 3.45 -5.32 5.43
C GLY A 63 4.55 -4.65 4.62
N VAL A 64 4.43 -3.34 4.37
CA VAL A 64 5.49 -2.54 3.71
C VAL A 64 6.78 -2.55 4.51
N TYR A 65 6.69 -2.35 5.83
CA TYR A 65 7.85 -2.37 6.71
C TYR A 65 8.53 -3.74 6.82
N LEU A 66 7.75 -4.82 6.89
CA LEU A 66 8.29 -6.18 7.07
C LEU A 66 8.75 -6.83 5.76
N GLY A 67 8.23 -6.38 4.62
CA GLY A 67 8.51 -6.94 3.31
C GLY A 67 9.53 -6.16 2.49
N ASP A 68 10.15 -5.13 3.08
CA ASP A 68 11.06 -4.21 2.38
C ASP A 68 10.44 -3.68 1.07
N ILE A 69 9.14 -3.35 1.12
CA ILE A 69 8.35 -2.92 -0.04
C ILE A 69 8.51 -1.41 -0.22
N VAL A 70 8.65 -0.97 -1.46
CA VAL A 70 8.62 0.46 -1.79
C VAL A 70 7.20 1.00 -1.62
N TRP A 71 7.06 2.12 -0.90
CA TRP A 71 5.88 2.96 -1.03
C TRP A 71 6.21 4.19 -1.88
N GLY A 72 5.59 4.28 -3.06
CA GLY A 72 5.84 5.34 -4.04
C GLY A 72 5.55 6.76 -3.53
N GLY A 73 4.74 6.89 -2.47
CA GLY A 73 4.43 8.17 -1.87
C GLY A 73 5.59 8.80 -1.08
N ALA A 74 6.63 8.06 -0.70
CA ALA A 74 7.84 8.64 -0.10
C ALA A 74 9.03 7.68 -0.19
N VAL A 75 9.74 7.71 -1.32
CA VAL A 75 10.94 6.89 -1.55
C VAL A 75 12.07 7.73 -2.13
N MET A 76 13.30 7.46 -1.70
CA MET A 76 14.53 8.07 -2.20
C MET A 76 15.51 6.99 -2.64
N PHE A 77 16.03 7.14 -3.85
CA PHE A 77 17.02 6.24 -4.45
C PHE A 77 17.86 6.98 -5.50
N GLU A 78 19.00 6.43 -5.89
CA GLU A 78 19.79 6.86 -7.03
C GLU A 78 19.51 6.01 -8.26
N ARG A 79 19.69 6.60 -9.45
CA ARG A 79 19.53 5.89 -10.72
C ARG A 79 20.39 4.64 -10.82
N THR A 80 21.55 4.63 -10.16
CA THR A 80 22.49 3.51 -10.12
C THR A 80 22.08 2.38 -9.19
N ASP A 81 21.07 2.58 -8.34
CA ASP A 81 20.58 1.55 -7.42
C ASP A 81 19.71 0.50 -8.12
N LEU A 82 19.33 0.75 -9.38
CA LEU A 82 18.50 -0.13 -10.17
C LEU A 82 18.94 -0.17 -11.64
N ASN A 83 18.47 -1.17 -12.39
CA ASN A 83 18.65 -1.21 -13.85
C ASN A 83 17.65 -0.25 -14.52
N GLU A 84 18.03 1.02 -14.64
CA GLU A 84 17.13 2.09 -15.09
C GLU A 84 16.52 1.84 -16.47
N PRO A 85 17.27 1.45 -17.52
CA PRO A 85 16.68 1.16 -18.83
C PRO A 85 15.61 0.05 -18.78
N ALA A 86 15.87 -1.03 -18.03
CA ALA A 86 14.91 -2.13 -17.89
C ALA A 86 13.68 -1.71 -17.08
N PHE A 87 13.88 -0.94 -16.01
CA PHE A 87 12.80 -0.40 -15.19
C PHE A 87 11.87 0.50 -16.01
N LEU A 88 12.42 1.48 -16.74
CA LEU A 88 11.64 2.41 -17.55
C LEU A 88 10.87 1.71 -18.67
N GLY A 89 11.47 0.69 -19.30
CA GLY A 89 10.78 -0.11 -20.30
C GLY A 89 9.53 -0.82 -19.77
N ASN A 90 9.59 -1.31 -18.53
CA ASN A 90 8.48 -1.97 -17.86
C ASN A 90 7.47 -1.00 -17.23
N LEU A 91 7.94 0.14 -16.71
CA LEU A 91 7.10 1.16 -16.08
C LEU A 91 6.04 1.70 -17.04
N GLN A 92 6.38 1.83 -18.33
CA GLN A 92 5.45 2.28 -19.37
C GLN A 92 4.32 1.28 -19.69
N GLN A 93 4.40 0.05 -19.17
CA GLN A 93 3.49 -1.04 -19.49
C GLN A 93 2.60 -1.46 -18.31
N THR A 94 2.82 -0.90 -17.12
CA THR A 94 2.04 -1.20 -15.90
C THR A 94 1.42 0.06 -15.28
N ILE A 95 0.62 -0.13 -14.23
CA ILE A 95 -0.02 0.95 -13.47
C ILE A 95 0.69 1.21 -12.13
N SER A 96 1.23 0.16 -11.51
CA SER A 96 1.83 0.23 -10.17
C SER A 96 3.32 0.50 -10.30
N ASP A 97 3.67 1.76 -10.15
CA ASP A 97 5.04 2.24 -10.13
C ASP A 97 5.77 1.78 -8.86
N ASP A 98 5.11 1.84 -7.71
CA ASP A 98 5.59 1.32 -6.42
C ASP A 98 5.80 -0.21 -6.40
N GLY A 99 4.80 -0.96 -6.88
CA GLY A 99 4.86 -2.41 -7.03
C GLY A 99 5.97 -2.83 -8.00
N LEU A 100 6.13 -2.11 -9.11
CA LEU A 100 7.24 -2.38 -10.03
C LEU A 100 8.58 -2.00 -9.41
N LEU A 101 8.70 -0.84 -8.75
CA LEU A 101 9.96 -0.37 -8.19
C LEU A 101 10.48 -1.32 -7.12
N THR A 102 9.60 -1.93 -6.32
CA THR A 102 9.94 -2.98 -5.34
C THR A 102 10.68 -4.17 -5.97
N GLU A 103 10.44 -4.48 -7.24
CA GLU A 103 11.12 -5.60 -7.92
C GLU A 103 12.52 -5.24 -8.43
N TYR A 104 12.83 -3.95 -8.50
CA TYR A 104 14.05 -3.40 -9.07
C TYR A 104 14.97 -2.77 -8.02
N LEU A 105 14.47 -2.54 -6.80
CA LEU A 105 15.12 -1.74 -5.79
C LEU A 105 15.09 -2.46 -4.43
N ASP A 106 16.26 -2.82 -3.93
CA ASP A 106 16.43 -3.21 -2.53
C ASP A 106 16.35 -1.95 -1.66
N VAL A 107 15.26 -1.79 -0.92
CA VAL A 107 14.97 -0.57 -0.13
C VAL A 107 15.01 -0.85 1.36
N THR A 108 15.42 0.15 2.16
CA THR A 108 15.28 0.12 3.62
C THR A 108 14.03 0.90 4.05
N PRO A 109 12.99 0.24 4.59
CA PRO A 109 11.85 0.94 5.18
C PRO A 109 12.24 1.70 6.46
N LEU A 110 11.98 3.00 6.46
CA LEU A 110 12.13 3.86 7.62
C LEU A 110 10.89 3.77 8.48
N ARG A 111 11.05 3.59 9.80
CA ARG A 111 9.93 3.65 10.76
C ARG A 111 9.46 5.09 11.00
N ARG A 112 9.21 5.82 9.91
CA ARG A 112 8.66 7.18 9.85
C ARG A 112 7.38 7.11 9.03
N VAL A 113 6.27 7.47 9.66
CA VAL A 113 4.93 7.23 9.12
C VAL A 113 4.31 8.52 8.62
N ARG A 114 3.67 8.46 7.45
CA ARG A 114 2.93 9.54 6.81
C ARG A 114 1.45 9.23 6.82
N THR A 115 0.65 10.13 7.36
CA THR A 115 -0.80 10.00 7.34
C THR A 115 -1.33 10.43 5.98
N VAL A 116 -1.99 9.52 5.27
CA VAL A 116 -2.51 9.75 3.92
C VAL A 116 -4.04 9.72 3.95
N PRO A 117 -4.73 10.86 3.71
CA PRO A 117 -6.19 10.87 3.63
C PRO A 117 -6.67 10.04 2.43
N ILE A 118 -7.68 9.20 2.64
CA ILE A 118 -8.26 8.37 1.59
C ILE A 118 -9.79 8.34 1.68
N GLY A 119 -10.43 8.21 0.53
CA GLY A 119 -11.87 8.03 0.42
C GLY A 119 -12.53 9.21 -0.27
N GLY A 120 -13.58 9.75 0.35
CA GLY A 120 -14.47 10.78 -0.20
C GLY A 120 -15.81 10.21 -0.69
N SER A 121 -15.86 8.90 -0.94
CA SER A 121 -17.09 8.16 -1.21
C SER A 121 -16.83 6.65 -1.12
N PHE A 122 -17.87 5.90 -0.77
CA PHE A 122 -17.83 4.44 -0.76
C PHE A 122 -17.27 3.86 -2.07
N ARG A 123 -17.67 4.44 -3.21
CA ARG A 123 -17.21 4.02 -4.54
C ARG A 123 -15.71 4.25 -4.71
N GLN A 124 -15.19 5.44 -4.37
CA GLN A 124 -13.75 5.72 -4.47
C GLN A 124 -12.92 4.76 -3.63
N THR A 125 -13.37 4.44 -2.42
CA THR A 125 -12.69 3.45 -1.57
C THR A 125 -12.74 2.05 -2.16
N LEU A 126 -13.87 1.64 -2.72
CA LEU A 126 -13.99 0.34 -3.38
C LEU A 126 -13.04 0.21 -4.58
N GLU A 127 -12.95 1.26 -5.42
CA GLU A 127 -12.02 1.29 -6.56
C GLU A 127 -10.55 1.26 -6.10
N ARG A 128 -10.19 2.00 -5.03
CA ARG A 128 -8.86 1.93 -4.40
C ARG A 128 -8.55 0.52 -3.90
N HIS A 129 -9.49 -0.10 -3.18
CA HIS A 129 -9.32 -1.45 -2.67
C HIS A 129 -9.13 -2.45 -3.82
N THR A 130 -9.91 -2.34 -4.90
CA THR A 130 -9.70 -3.13 -6.12
C THR A 130 -8.29 -2.95 -6.68
N ARG A 131 -7.83 -1.71 -6.83
CA ARG A 131 -6.48 -1.42 -7.32
C ARG A 131 -5.41 -2.07 -6.43
N PHE A 132 -5.46 -1.87 -5.12
CA PHE A 132 -4.49 -2.46 -4.17
C PHE A 132 -4.49 -3.98 -4.24
N SER A 133 -5.66 -4.61 -4.35
CA SER A 133 -5.73 -6.07 -4.49
C SER A 133 -5.08 -6.58 -5.77
N GLN A 134 -5.23 -5.84 -6.87
CA GLN A 134 -4.57 -6.17 -8.14
C GLN A 134 -3.06 -5.92 -8.11
N ILE A 135 -2.59 -4.87 -7.42
CA ILE A 135 -1.16 -4.61 -7.21
C ILE A 135 -0.50 -5.83 -6.57
N VAL A 136 -1.01 -6.27 -5.42
CA VAL A 136 -0.45 -7.43 -4.71
C VAL A 136 -0.50 -8.69 -5.60
N ARG A 137 -1.60 -8.91 -6.33
CA ARG A 137 -1.70 -10.06 -7.25
C ARG A 137 -0.62 -10.06 -8.34
N TYR A 138 -0.30 -8.92 -8.94
CA TYR A 138 0.60 -8.85 -10.09
C TYR A 138 2.07 -8.65 -9.71
N HIS A 139 2.36 -7.94 -8.63
CA HIS A 139 3.72 -7.58 -8.21
C HIS A 139 4.26 -8.45 -7.07
N ASP A 140 3.39 -9.08 -6.28
CA ASP A 140 3.81 -10.01 -5.22
C ASP A 140 2.92 -11.27 -5.17
N PRO A 141 3.06 -12.21 -6.12
CA PRO A 141 2.26 -13.44 -6.14
C PRO A 141 2.42 -14.30 -4.87
N LYS A 142 3.57 -14.21 -4.18
CA LYS A 142 3.81 -14.93 -2.92
C LYS A 142 3.04 -14.28 -1.78
N GLY A 143 3.17 -12.96 -1.60
CA GLY A 143 2.39 -12.21 -0.62
C GLY A 143 0.90 -12.27 -0.89
N PHE A 144 0.47 -12.33 -2.16
CA PHE A 144 -0.91 -12.62 -2.55
C PHE A 144 -1.41 -13.94 -1.96
N ALA A 145 -0.65 -15.03 -2.15
CA ALA A 145 -1.02 -16.35 -1.64
C ALA A 145 -1.05 -16.37 -0.10
N ILE A 146 -0.04 -15.76 0.54
CA ILE A 146 0.03 -15.63 2.00
C ILE A 146 -1.17 -14.85 2.52
N MET A 147 -1.49 -13.71 1.92
CA MET A 147 -2.59 -12.84 2.35
C MET A 147 -3.96 -13.51 2.16
N CYS A 148 -4.18 -14.24 1.07
CA CYS A 148 -5.37 -15.07 0.88
C CYS A 148 -5.51 -16.12 2.00
N PHE A 149 -4.42 -16.84 2.29
CA PHE A 149 -4.40 -17.89 3.29
C PHE A 149 -4.63 -17.34 4.70
N THR A 150 -3.92 -16.28 5.09
CA THR A 150 -4.10 -15.64 6.39
C THR A 150 -5.50 -15.05 6.53
N SER A 151 -6.02 -14.37 5.51
CA SER A 151 -7.39 -13.83 5.53
C SER A 151 -8.45 -14.92 5.65
N ALA A 152 -8.25 -16.09 5.01
CA ALA A 152 -9.16 -17.23 5.15
C ALA A 152 -9.13 -17.84 6.56
N ILE A 153 -7.95 -18.02 7.16
CA ILE A 153 -7.81 -18.48 8.54
C ILE A 153 -8.44 -17.48 9.51
N THR A 154 -8.14 -16.19 9.34
CA THR A 154 -8.69 -15.14 10.19
C THR A 154 -10.21 -15.07 10.08
N LEU A 155 -10.77 -15.17 8.87
CA LEU A 155 -12.22 -15.24 8.68
C LEU A 155 -12.81 -16.46 9.39
N ALA A 156 -12.22 -17.64 9.20
CA ALA A 156 -12.66 -18.86 9.86
C ALA A 156 -12.61 -18.72 11.41
N ALA A 157 -11.54 -18.14 11.94
CA ALA A 157 -11.41 -17.86 13.37
C ALA A 157 -12.48 -16.87 13.86
N CYS A 158 -12.79 -15.83 13.09
CA CYS A 158 -13.84 -14.87 13.43
C CYS A 158 -15.23 -15.52 13.48
N LEU A 159 -15.49 -16.50 12.61
CA LEU A 159 -16.76 -17.23 12.55
C LEU A 159 -16.87 -18.32 13.63
N LEU A 160 -15.80 -19.06 13.88
CA LEU A 160 -15.79 -20.18 14.83
C LEU A 160 -15.58 -19.74 16.28
N PHE A 161 -14.82 -18.67 16.50
CA PHE A 161 -14.42 -18.16 17.82
C PHE A 161 -14.58 -16.63 17.90
N PRO A 162 -15.80 -16.09 17.77
CA PRO A 162 -16.02 -14.65 17.61
C PRO A 162 -15.47 -13.81 18.75
N ILE A 163 -15.65 -14.22 20.01
CA ILE A 163 -15.17 -13.46 21.17
C ILE A 163 -13.63 -13.48 21.26
N PRO A 164 -12.93 -14.65 21.23
CA PRO A 164 -11.48 -14.67 21.19
C PRO A 164 -10.90 -13.90 19.99
N ALA A 165 -11.47 -14.07 18.79
CA ALA A 165 -11.01 -13.38 17.59
C ALA A 165 -11.16 -11.86 17.71
N LEU A 166 -12.30 -11.37 18.24
CA LEU A 166 -12.51 -9.95 18.51
C LEU A 166 -11.44 -9.37 19.42
N VAL A 167 -11.17 -10.02 20.56
CA VAL A 167 -10.16 -9.56 21.53
C VAL A 167 -8.77 -9.56 20.91
N LEU A 168 -8.36 -10.67 20.28
CA LEU A 168 -7.03 -10.82 19.71
C LEU A 168 -6.77 -9.84 18.56
N LEU A 169 -7.72 -9.69 17.63
CA LEU A 169 -7.58 -8.76 16.51
C LEU A 169 -7.53 -7.31 16.99
N THR A 170 -8.34 -6.96 17.99
CA THR A 170 -8.32 -5.62 18.58
C THR A 170 -6.97 -5.32 19.23
N LEU A 171 -6.45 -6.23 20.08
CA LEU A 171 -5.15 -6.06 20.73
C LEU A 171 -4.00 -5.99 19.70
N LEU A 172 -4.05 -6.83 18.67
CA LEU A 172 -3.09 -6.80 17.57
C LEU A 172 -3.08 -5.43 16.87
N HIS A 173 -4.24 -4.91 16.45
CA HIS A 173 -4.30 -3.66 15.70
C HIS A 173 -4.01 -2.42 16.57
N ILE A 174 -4.40 -2.43 17.86
CA ILE A 174 -3.92 -1.43 18.83
C ILE A 174 -2.40 -1.44 18.87
N THR A 175 -1.78 -2.63 18.94
CA THR A 175 -0.32 -2.76 18.98
C THR A 175 0.32 -2.25 17.69
N ILE A 176 -0.22 -2.59 16.52
CA ILE A 176 0.26 -2.08 15.22
C ILE A 176 0.21 -0.56 15.21
N TYR A 177 -0.94 0.04 15.53
CA TYR A 177 -1.14 1.48 15.51
C TYR A 177 -0.16 2.20 16.46
N LEU A 178 -0.03 1.71 17.69
CA LEU A 178 0.88 2.27 18.68
C LEU A 178 2.35 2.11 18.27
N SER A 179 2.71 0.99 17.63
CA SER A 179 4.07 0.73 17.15
C SER A 179 4.50 1.72 16.06
N VAL A 180 3.55 2.27 15.31
CA VAL A 180 3.79 3.28 14.27
C VAL A 180 3.46 4.70 14.74
N GLY A 181 3.22 4.89 16.05
CA GLY A 181 2.98 6.20 16.66
C GLY A 181 1.57 6.76 16.43
N VAL A 182 0.64 5.97 15.90
CA VAL A 182 -0.73 6.40 15.58
C VAL A 182 -1.69 6.03 16.71
N LYS A 183 -2.52 6.98 17.14
CA LYS A 183 -3.55 6.80 18.17
C LYS A 183 -4.93 7.06 17.57
N ARG A 184 -5.54 6.02 16.99
CA ARG A 184 -6.87 6.09 16.35
C ARG A 184 -7.79 5.01 16.87
N TRP A 185 -9.06 5.37 17.05
CA TRP A 185 -10.10 4.48 17.55
C TRP A 185 -10.47 3.38 16.54
N THR A 186 -10.17 3.57 15.26
CA THR A 186 -10.46 2.62 14.17
C THR A 186 -9.76 1.27 14.35
N ALA A 187 -8.73 1.16 15.19
CA ALA A 187 -8.20 -0.14 15.63
C ALA A 187 -9.28 -1.06 16.23
N LEU A 188 -10.34 -0.50 16.83
CA LEU A 188 -11.50 -1.25 17.33
C LEU A 188 -12.37 -1.86 16.22
N LEU A 189 -12.21 -1.38 14.97
CA LEU A 189 -12.87 -1.92 13.79
C LEU A 189 -12.14 -3.14 13.19
N ALA A 190 -11.06 -3.61 13.83
CA ALA A 190 -10.27 -4.74 13.34
C ALA A 190 -11.12 -6.00 13.09
N TYR A 191 -12.04 -6.34 13.99
CA TYR A 191 -12.90 -7.51 13.83
C TYR A 191 -13.88 -7.38 12.64
N PRO A 192 -14.71 -6.32 12.53
CA PRO A 192 -15.57 -6.18 11.35
C PRO A 192 -14.76 -5.99 10.06
N SER A 193 -13.59 -5.35 10.10
CA SER A 193 -12.67 -5.26 8.96
C SER A 193 -12.21 -6.65 8.51
N ALA A 194 -11.82 -7.53 9.44
CA ALA A 194 -11.36 -8.88 9.13
C ALA A 194 -12.46 -9.76 8.50
N LEU A 195 -13.71 -9.59 8.93
CA LEU A 195 -14.87 -10.29 8.36
C LEU A 195 -15.09 -9.95 6.87
N VAL A 196 -14.91 -8.68 6.50
CA VAL A 196 -15.14 -8.21 5.12
C VAL A 196 -13.88 -8.26 4.25
N GLN A 197 -12.70 -8.40 4.84
CA GLN A 197 -11.43 -8.33 4.13
C GLN A 197 -11.31 -9.38 3.02
N LEU A 198 -11.54 -10.66 3.32
CA LEU A 198 -11.45 -11.71 2.30
C LEU A 198 -12.48 -11.51 1.16
N PRO A 199 -13.79 -11.28 1.44
CA PRO A 199 -14.75 -10.95 0.39
C PRO A 199 -14.37 -9.75 -0.47
N LEU A 200 -13.90 -8.65 0.12
CA LEU A 200 -13.49 -7.44 -0.61
C LEU A 200 -12.21 -7.66 -1.43
N PHE A 201 -11.29 -8.45 -0.89
CA PHE A 201 -10.07 -8.82 -1.58
C PHE A 201 -10.37 -9.67 -2.82
N LEU A 202 -11.19 -10.71 -2.66
CA LEU A 202 -11.67 -11.55 -3.76
C LEU A 202 -12.48 -10.76 -4.78
N TYR A 203 -13.34 -9.83 -4.31
CA TYR A 203 -14.01 -8.88 -5.18
C TYR A 203 -12.98 -8.11 -6.01
N GLY A 204 -12.00 -7.47 -5.38
CA GLY A 204 -10.96 -6.69 -6.06
C GLY A 204 -10.21 -7.47 -7.14
N VAL A 205 -9.75 -8.68 -6.84
CA VAL A 205 -9.00 -9.47 -7.83
C VAL A 205 -9.89 -10.10 -8.92
N SER A 206 -11.19 -10.24 -8.68
CA SER A 206 -12.16 -10.70 -9.68
C SER A 206 -12.55 -9.61 -10.69
N ARG A 207 -12.36 -8.33 -10.32
CA ARG A 207 -12.62 -7.21 -11.22
C ARG A 207 -11.61 -7.22 -12.36
N LYS A 208 -12.10 -6.93 -13.56
CA LYS A 208 -11.26 -6.68 -14.75
C LYS A 208 -10.80 -5.23 -14.85
N SER A 209 -11.52 -4.31 -14.21
CA SER A 209 -11.22 -2.90 -14.25
C SER A 209 -11.59 -2.17 -12.96
N PHE A 210 -10.92 -1.04 -12.77
CA PHE A 210 -11.18 -0.06 -11.73
C PHE A 210 -11.07 1.37 -12.28
N VAL A 211 -11.59 2.34 -11.55
CA VAL A 211 -11.49 3.77 -11.86
C VAL A 211 -10.48 4.43 -10.92
N TRP A 212 -9.53 5.15 -11.47
CA TRP A 212 -8.54 5.92 -10.72
C TRP A 212 -8.23 7.23 -11.44
N ALA A 213 -8.12 8.33 -10.69
CA ALA A 213 -7.85 9.66 -11.24
C ALA A 213 -8.72 10.05 -12.46
N GLY A 214 -10.01 9.68 -12.42
CA GLY A 214 -10.98 9.98 -13.49
C GLY A 214 -10.89 9.09 -14.75
N ARG A 215 -10.02 8.08 -14.78
CA ARG A 215 -9.86 7.16 -15.92
C ARG A 215 -10.20 5.73 -15.51
N ARG A 216 -10.62 4.93 -16.48
CA ARG A 216 -10.85 3.50 -16.30
C ARG A 216 -9.61 2.73 -16.76
N TYR A 217 -9.17 1.81 -15.93
CA TYR A 217 -8.04 0.92 -16.20
C TYR A 217 -8.54 -0.51 -16.28
N GLU A 218 -8.34 -1.17 -17.42
CA GLU A 218 -8.48 -2.63 -17.56
C GLU A 218 -7.11 -3.27 -17.39
N TRP A 219 -6.84 -3.85 -16.23
CA TRP A 219 -5.56 -4.48 -15.91
C TRP A 219 -5.67 -5.99 -16.15
N ARG A 220 -5.22 -6.47 -17.31
CA ARG A 220 -5.40 -7.86 -17.76
C ARG A 220 -4.25 -8.74 -17.28
N SER A 221 -3.04 -8.23 -17.41
CA SER A 221 -1.82 -8.80 -16.84
C SER A 221 -0.92 -7.67 -16.37
N LYS A 222 0.14 -8.01 -15.63
CA LYS A 222 1.10 -7.03 -15.10
C LYS A 222 1.54 -5.97 -16.12
N PHE A 223 1.79 -6.37 -17.37
CA PHE A 223 2.24 -5.50 -18.45
C PHE A 223 1.21 -5.35 -19.60
N ASP A 224 -0.07 -5.65 -19.34
CA ASP A 224 -1.17 -5.46 -20.29
C ASP A 224 -2.29 -4.66 -19.62
N VAL A 225 -2.29 -3.36 -19.90
CA VAL A 225 -3.20 -2.36 -19.33
C VAL A 225 -3.84 -1.57 -20.46
N ALA A 226 -5.17 -1.59 -20.54
CA ALA A 226 -5.92 -0.68 -21.38
C ALA A 226 -6.49 0.47 -20.55
N VAL A 227 -6.39 1.70 -21.06
CA VAL A 227 -6.92 2.90 -20.41
C VAL A 227 -8.01 3.52 -21.28
N SER A 228 -9.15 3.86 -20.69
CA SER A 228 -10.24 4.56 -21.35
C SER A 228 -10.77 5.72 -20.50
N GLU A 229 -11.39 6.69 -21.16
CA GLU A 229 -12.18 7.71 -20.47
C GLU A 229 -13.37 7.06 -19.76
N ASN A 230 -13.75 7.62 -18.62
CA ASN A 230 -14.75 7.04 -17.72
C ASN A 230 -16.16 7.57 -17.98
#